data_AF-A0A2A4RAT1-F1
#
_entry.id   AF-A0A2A4RAT1-F1
#
_cell.length_a   1.000
_cell.length_b   1.000
_cell.length_c   1.000
_cell.angle_alpha   90.00
_cell.angle_beta   90.00
_cell.angle_gamma   90.00
#
_symmetry.space_group_name_H-M   'P 1'
#
loop_
_entity.id
_entity.type
_entity.pdbx_description
1 polymer ?
#
loop_
_entity_poly.entity_id
_entity_poly.type
_entity_poly.pdbx_seq_one_letter_code
_entity_poly.pdbx_strand_id
1 'polypeptide(L)' 'MKTQTTLRFDSDLLALVREKAKAQKRSLNNYIEYLLYKDVGDIPNEETIKAINQAENNQNLETIEDVDTFINES' A
#
# COMPACT_ATOMS: atom_id res chain seq x y z
N MET A 1 10.22 3.92 11.19
CA MET A 1 10.44 5.16 11.96
C MET A 1 9.27 6.10 11.64
N LYS A 2 8.65 6.74 12.65
CA LYS A 2 7.60 7.74 12.41
C LYS A 2 8.21 9.14 12.41
N THR A 3 7.87 9.96 11.43
CA THR A 3 8.32 11.36 11.32
C THR A 3 7.10 12.27 11.47
N GLN A 4 7.22 13.35 12.24
CA GLN A 4 6.16 14.34 12.38
C GLN A 4 6.16 15.28 11.17
N THR A 5 4.99 15.51 10.60
CA THR A 5 4.80 16.44 9.48
C THR A 5 3.56 17.29 9.73
N THR A 6 3.67 18.59 9.48
CA THR A 6 2.54 19.53 9.63
C THR A 6 1.79 19.64 8.31
N LEU A 7 0.50 19.35 8.34
CA LEU A 7 -0.42 19.51 7.21
C LEU A 7 -1.50 20.51 7.56
N ARG A 8 -1.89 21.34 6.58
CA ARG A 8 -3.05 22.21 6.70
C ARG A 8 -4.24 21.56 6.00
N PHE A 9 -5.35 21.44 6.72
CA PHE A 9 -6.60 20.92 6.20
C PHE A 9 -7.65 22.02 6.22
N ASP A 10 -8.55 21.97 5.25
CA ASP A 10 -9.83 22.65 5.36
C ASP A 10 -10.57 22.17 6.63
N SER A 11 -11.22 23.09 7.34
CA SER A 11 -11.85 22.79 8.63
C SER A 11 -12.99 21.80 8.52
N ASP A 12 -13.78 21.92 7.45
CA ASP A 12 -14.96 21.09 7.23
C ASP A 12 -14.53 19.69 6.82
N LEU A 13 -13.53 19.61 5.94
CA LEU A 13 -12.89 18.33 5.62
C LEU A 13 -12.34 17.63 6.87
N LEU A 14 -11.64 18.35 7.74
CA LEU A 14 -11.08 17.77 8.96
C LEU A 14 -12.17 17.24 9.90
N ALA A 15 -13.31 17.92 9.98
CA ALA A 15 -14.47 17.47 10.75
C ALA A 15 -15.02 16.14 10.19
N LEU A 16 -15.20 16.04 8.87
CA LEU A 16 -15.67 14.83 8.20
C LEU A 16 -14.71 13.64 8.43
N VAL A 17 -13.40 13.87 8.30
CA VAL A 17 -12.38 12.83 8.53
C VAL A 17 -12.39 12.37 9.99
N ARG A 18 -12.59 13.29 10.95
CA ARG A 18 -12.68 12.96 12.38
C ARG A 18 -13.89 12.07 12.68
N GLU A 19 -15.05 12.35 12.10
CA GLU A 19 -16.24 11.52 12.29
C GLU A 19 -16.05 10.11 11.69
N LYS A 20 -15.44 10.02 10.51
CA LYS A 20 -15.08 8.71 9.90
C LYS A 20 -14.08 7.92 10.75
N ALA A 21 -13.09 8.59 11.34
CA ALA A 21 -12.12 7.97 12.24
C ALA A 21 -12.80 7.40 13.50
N LYS A 22 -13.70 8.17 14.13
CA LYS A 22 -14.49 7.73 15.29
C LYS A 22 -15.35 6.51 14.96
N ALA A 23 -16.06 6.53 13.82
CA ALA A 23 -16.90 5.42 13.38
C ALA A 23 -16.12 4.10 13.24
N GLN A 24 -14.82 4.19 12.92
CA GLN A 24 -13.92 3.04 12.79
C GLN A 24 -13.11 2.76 14.06
N LYS A 25 -13.38 3.44 15.18
CA LYS A 25 -12.64 3.32 16.44
C LYS A 25 -11.14 3.58 16.29
N ARG A 26 -10.78 4.53 15.43
CA ARG A 26 -9.38 4.93 15.15
C ARG A 26 -9.12 6.35 15.62
N SER A 27 -7.87 6.64 15.99
CA SER A 27 -7.44 8.03 16.17
C SER A 27 -7.42 8.74 14.81
N LEU A 28 -7.57 10.06 14.81
CA LEU A 28 -7.51 10.86 13.58
C LEU A 28 -6.19 10.63 12.82
N ASN A 29 -5.06 10.63 13.54
CA ASN A 29 -3.75 10.39 12.93
C ASN A 29 -3.64 8.98 12.34
N ASN A 30 -4.11 7.95 13.06
CA ASN A 30 -4.10 6.57 12.52
C ASN A 30 -4.99 6.43 11.29
N TYR A 31 -6.13 7.13 11.26
CA TYR A 31 -7.03 7.09 10.13
C TYR A 31 -6.46 7.80 8.90
N ILE A 32 -5.80 8.94 9.07
CA ILE A 32 -5.09 9.65 8.00
C ILE A 32 -3.93 8.79 7.47
N GLU A 33 -3.12 8.18 8.34
CA GLU A 33 -2.06 7.25 7.92
C GLU A 33 -2.66 6.10 7.07
N TYR A 34 -3.75 5.49 7.50
CA TYR A 34 -4.44 4.44 6.73
C TYR A 34 -4.90 4.90 5.35
N LEU A 35 -5.51 6.08 5.25
CA LEU A 35 -5.95 6.64 3.97
C LEU A 35 -4.77 6.88 3.03
N LEU A 36 -3.66 7.43 3.55
CA LEU A 36 -2.44 7.65 2.77
C LEU A 36 -1.81 6.34 2.33
N TYR A 37 -1.77 5.31 3.18
CA TYR A 37 -1.28 3.99 2.77
C TYR A 37 -2.17 3.34 1.72
N LYS A 38 -3.50 3.49 1.83
CA LYS A 38 -4.44 2.95 0.85
C LYS A 38 -4.29 3.61 -0.52
N ASP A 39 -3.99 4.91 -0.56
CA ASP A 39 -3.95 5.69 -1.81
C ASP A 39 -2.55 5.78 -2.41
N VAL A 40 -1.52 5.96 -1.56
CA VAL A 40 -0.13 6.16 -1.96
C VAL A 40 0.72 4.89 -1.75
N GLY A 41 0.37 4.06 -0.76
CA GLY A 41 1.11 2.85 -0.42
C GLY A 41 0.99 1.72 -1.44
N ASP A 42 -0.02 1.78 -2.32
CA ASP A 42 -0.18 0.84 -3.45
C ASP A 42 0.60 1.29 -4.71
N ILE A 43 1.41 2.34 -4.63
CA ILE A 43 2.32 2.72 -5.72
C ILE A 43 3.50 1.74 -5.69
N PRO A 44 3.70 0.92 -6.76
CA PRO A 44 4.84 0.02 -6.84
C PRO A 44 6.13 0.83 -6.69
N ASN A 45 7.02 0.43 -5.78
CA ASN A 45 8.33 1.07 -5.67
C ASN A 45 9.18 0.74 -6.93
N GLU A 46 10.32 1.39 -7.13
CA GLU A 46 11.13 1.18 -8.35
C GLU A 46 11.51 -0.28 -8.59
N GLU A 47 11.71 -1.07 -7.53
CA GLU A 47 12.01 -2.50 -7.63
C GLU A 47 10.80 -3.28 -8.12
N THR A 48 9.61 -3.01 -7.57
CA THR A 48 8.36 -3.60 -8.01
C THR A 48 8.02 -3.21 -9.46
N ILE A 49 8.24 -1.94 -9.84
CA ILE A 49 8.09 -1.48 -11.23
C ILE A 49 9.03 -2.25 -12.16
N LYS A 50 10.30 -2.43 -11.76
CA LYS A 50 11.26 -3.21 -12.55
C LYS A 50 10.84 -4.67 -12.69
N ALA A 51 10.37 -5.30 -11.62
CA ALA A 51 9.88 -6.68 -11.66
C ALA A 51 8.66 -6.85 -12.57
N ILE A 52 7.70 -5.91 -12.51
CA ILE A 52 6.54 -5.87 -13.42
C ILE A 52 7.01 -5.75 -14.87
N ASN A 53 7.90 -4.79 -15.17
CA ASN A 53 8.44 -4.63 -16.51
C ASN A 53 9.19 -5.88 -17.00
N GLN A 54 9.99 -6.52 -16.15
CA GLN A 54 10.69 -7.75 -16.50
C GLN A 54 9.69 -8.87 -16.85
N ALA A 55 8.66 -9.06 -16.03
CA ALA A 55 7.62 -10.05 -16.28
C ALA A 55 6.86 -9.79 -17.59
N GLU A 56 6.44 -8.54 -17.85
CA GLU A 56 5.75 -8.16 -19.10
C GLU A 56 6.61 -8.38 -20.35
N ASN A 57 7.94 -8.27 -20.21
CA ASN A 57 8.89 -8.47 -21.31
C ASN A 57 9.47 -9.90 -21.36
N ASN A 58 8.90 -10.85 -20.61
CA ASN A 58 9.39 -12.23 -20.49
C ASN A 58 10.87 -12.35 -20.09
N GLN A 59 11.35 -11.43 -19.26
CA GLN A 59 12.70 -11.41 -18.73
C GLN A 59 12.71 -11.98 -17.32
N ASN A 60 13.73 -12.80 -17.00
CA ASN A 60 13.97 -13.33 -15.67
C ASN A 60 12.77 -14.11 -15.07
N LEU A 61 12.06 -14.88 -15.90
CA LEU A 61 10.96 -15.73 -15.51
C LEU A 61 11.41 -17.20 -15.39
N GLU A 62 10.84 -17.91 -14.43
CA GLU A 62 10.93 -19.35 -14.30
C GLU A 62 9.60 -19.99 -14.68
N THR A 63 9.64 -21.04 -15.49
CA THR A 63 8.41 -21.75 -15.90
C THR A 63 8.18 -22.89 -14.92
N ILE A 64 7.03 -22.89 -14.26
CA ILE A 64 6.61 -23.97 -13.38
C ILE A 64 5.79 -24.95 -14.21
N GLU A 65 6.32 -26.16 -14.42
CA GLU A 65 5.62 -27.22 -15.15
C GLU A 65 4.58 -27.95 -14.29
N ASP A 66 4.85 -28.09 -12.99
CA ASP A 66 3.99 -28.77 -12.02
C ASP A 66 3.88 -27.97 -10.72
N VAL A 67 2.66 -27.57 -10.38
CA VAL A 67 2.39 -26.70 -9.22
C VAL A 67 2.59 -27.45 -7.90
N ASP A 68 2.27 -28.75 -7.87
CA ASP A 68 2.38 -29.56 -6.66
C ASP A 68 3.84 -29.77 -6.28
N THR A 69 4.73 -30.01 -7.24
CA THR A 69 6.17 -30.13 -7.02
C THR A 69 6.76 -28.80 -6.53
N PHE A 70 6.41 -27.68 -7.17
CA PHE A 70 6.91 -26.36 -6.77
C PHE A 70 6.55 -25.99 -5.32
N ILE A 71 5.30 -26.25 -4.91
CA ILE A 71 4.83 -25.92 -3.56
C ILE A 71 5.46 -26.82 -2.48
N ASN A 72 5.77 -28.09 -2.81
CA ASN A 72 6.32 -29.05 -1.85
C ASN A 72 7.86 -28.98 -1.71
N GLU A 73 8.56 -28.38 -2.69
CA GLU A 73 10.02 -28.19 -2.68
C GLU A 73 10.47 -26.81 -2.16
N SER A 74 9.52 -25.88 -1.95
CA SER A 74 9.75 -24.52 -1.42
C SER A 74 9.63 -24.44 0.11
#